data_AF-A0A8S3HQW0-F1
#
_entry.id   AF-A0A8S3HQW0-F1
#
_cell.length_a   1.000
_cell.length_b   1.000
_cell.length_c   1.000
_cell.angle_alpha   90.00
_cell.angle_beta   90.00
_cell.angle_gamma   90.00
#
_symmetry.space_group_name_H-M   'P 1'
#
loop_
_entity.id
_entity.type
_entity.pdbx_description
1 polymer ?
#
loop_
_entity_poly.entity_id
_entity_poly.type
_entity_poly.pdbx_seq_one_letter_code
_entity_poly.pdbx_strand_id
1 'polypeptide(L)'
;INSSVSSSVYRDYLANLDRYNVYVHLRPRRYRFKDTNLCSFITRTDQALTSSSRLHFQCQRPLRGRFVYIEADGSTDRWNKLFTAVLCEVFVYEQ
;
A
#
# COMPACT_ATOMS: atom_id res chain seq x y z
N ILE A 1 2.34 -30.79 -6.40
CA ILE A 1 2.50 -29.33 -6.16
C ILE A 1 3.66 -29.18 -5.21
N ASN A 2 4.87 -28.94 -5.73
CA ASN A 2 6.10 -28.92 -4.93
C ASN A 2 6.24 -27.58 -4.19
N SER A 3 5.95 -27.62 -2.90
CA SER A 3 6.13 -26.53 -1.96
C SER A 3 7.60 -26.45 -1.52
N SER A 4 8.42 -25.72 -2.28
CA SER A 4 9.76 -25.32 -1.82
C SER A 4 10.15 -23.96 -2.36
N VAL A 5 9.29 -22.96 -2.17
CA VAL A 5 9.74 -21.57 -2.22
C VAL A 5 10.57 -21.36 -0.96
N SER A 6 11.89 -21.25 -1.11
CA SER A 6 12.81 -20.95 -0.01
C SER A 6 12.29 -19.75 0.77
N SER A 7 12.28 -19.85 2.11
CA SER A 7 11.85 -18.76 3.00
C SER A 7 12.60 -17.44 2.75
N SER A 8 13.81 -17.51 2.19
CA SER A 8 14.59 -16.34 1.74
C SER A 8 13.93 -15.61 0.56
N VAL A 9 13.42 -16.34 -0.44
CA VAL A 9 12.75 -15.77 -1.62
C VAL A 9 11.42 -15.14 -1.21
N TYR A 10 10.64 -15.80 -0.35
CA TYR A 10 9.40 -15.21 0.18
C TYR A 10 9.66 -13.95 1.04
N ARG A 11 10.73 -13.96 1.85
CA ARG A 11 11.17 -12.76 2.59
C ARG A 11 11.59 -11.64 1.65
N ASP A 12 12.28 -11.92 0.56
CA ASP A 12 12.69 -10.90 -0.42
C ASP A 12 11.48 -10.32 -1.17
N TYR A 13 10.45 -11.13 -1.47
CA TYR A 13 9.19 -10.67 -2.06
C TYR A 13 8.41 -9.70 -1.15
N LEU A 14 8.43 -9.92 0.16
CA LEU A 14 7.83 -9.01 1.15
C LEU A 14 8.71 -7.79 1.45
N ALA A 15 10.04 -7.93 1.36
CA ALA A 15 11.00 -6.90 1.75
C ALA A 15 11.11 -5.73 0.75
N ASN A 16 10.59 -5.91 -0.46
CA ASN A 16 10.66 -4.92 -1.53
C ASN A 16 9.45 -3.98 -1.55
N LEU A 17 8.39 -4.22 -0.78
CA LEU A 17 7.32 -3.23 -0.58
C LEU A 17 7.85 -2.08 0.27
N ASP A 18 7.75 -0.86 -0.23
CA ASP A 18 8.29 0.33 0.43
C ASP A 18 7.20 1.25 0.98
N ARG A 19 6.07 1.38 0.29
CA ARG A 19 5.03 2.33 0.69
C ARG A 19 3.64 1.89 0.24
N TYR A 20 2.64 2.15 1.08
CA TYR A 20 1.26 2.23 0.66
C TYR A 20 0.79 3.67 0.60
N ASN A 21 0.09 4.02 -0.47
CA ASN A 21 -0.60 5.28 -0.64
C ASN A 21 -2.10 5.06 -0.67
N VAL A 22 -2.83 5.89 0.06
CA VAL A 22 -4.29 5.91 0.01
C VAL A 22 -4.73 7.20 -0.63
N TYR A 23 -5.49 7.10 -1.71
CA TYR A 23 -6.09 8.23 -2.42
C TYR A 23 -7.61 8.15 -2.40
N VAL A 24 -8.24 9.32 -2.35
CA VAL A 24 -9.71 9.45 -2.40
C VAL A 24 -10.08 10.29 -3.62
N HIS A 25 -10.92 9.75 -4.49
CA HIS A 25 -11.24 10.39 -5.77
C HIS A 25 -12.73 10.32 -6.10
N LEU A 26 -13.24 11.37 -6.77
CA LEU A 26 -14.63 11.42 -7.24
C LEU A 26 -14.88 10.64 -8.53
N ARG A 27 -13.86 10.45 -9.36
CA ARG A 27 -13.97 9.83 -10.68
C ARG A 27 -13.14 8.54 -10.78
N PRO A 28 -13.57 7.57 -11.60
CA PRO A 28 -12.77 6.38 -11.88
C PRO A 28 -11.43 6.76 -12.54
N ARG A 29 -10.35 6.06 -12.19
CA ARG A 29 -8.97 6.39 -12.56
C ARG A 29 -8.76 6.30 -14.07
N ARG A 30 -8.24 7.38 -14.67
CA ARG A 30 -7.71 7.40 -16.05
C ARG A 30 -6.19 7.63 -16.13
N TYR A 31 -5.59 8.27 -15.12
CA TYR A 31 -4.17 8.64 -15.07
C TYR A 31 -3.62 8.60 -13.63
N ARG A 32 -2.31 8.81 -13.45
CA ARG A 32 -1.62 8.84 -12.13
C ARG A 32 -2.30 9.80 -11.15
N PHE A 33 -2.29 9.44 -9.87
CA PHE A 33 -2.87 10.25 -8.81
C PHE A 33 -2.12 11.58 -8.68
N LYS A 34 -2.86 12.65 -8.42
CA LYS A 34 -2.29 13.94 -8.00
C LYS A 34 -2.22 13.96 -6.48
N ASP A 35 -1.18 14.56 -5.92
CA ASP A 35 -0.98 14.69 -4.47
C ASP A 35 -2.17 15.33 -3.75
N THR A 36 -2.95 16.16 -4.45
CA THR A 36 -4.17 16.76 -3.90
C THR A 36 -5.23 15.74 -3.49
N ASN A 37 -5.19 14.50 -3.97
CA ASN A 37 -6.15 13.46 -3.62
C ASN A 37 -5.57 12.43 -2.63
N LEU A 38 -4.34 12.65 -2.18
CA LEU A 38 -3.70 11.80 -1.19
C LEU A 38 -4.40 12.00 0.16
N CYS A 39 -4.93 10.92 0.70
CA CYS A 39 -5.47 10.85 2.06
C CYS A 39 -4.33 10.67 3.04
N SER A 40 -3.54 9.61 2.85
CA SER A 40 -2.48 9.21 3.77
C SER A 40 -1.52 8.25 3.08
N PHE A 41 -0.38 8.00 3.72
CA PHE A 41 0.57 6.98 3.29
C PHE A 41 1.28 6.38 4.50
N ILE A 42 1.77 5.16 4.35
CA ILE A 42 2.62 4.47 5.33
C ILE A 42 3.84 3.95 4.57
N THR A 43 5.04 4.19 5.09
CA THR A 43 6.29 3.71 4.49
C THR A 43 6.86 2.55 5.28
N ARG A 44 7.85 1.85 4.72
CA ARG A 44 8.47 0.66 5.34
C ARG A 44 9.18 0.99 6.64
N THR A 45 9.62 2.24 6.81
CA THR A 45 10.22 2.72 8.07
C THR A 45 9.18 2.87 9.17
N ASP A 46 7.91 3.06 8.81
CA ASP A 46 6.83 2.94 9.77
C ASP A 46 6.70 1.45 10.10
N GLN A 47 7.07 1.07 11.33
CA GLN A 47 7.03 -0.33 11.82
C GLN A 47 5.66 -1.02 11.61
N ALA A 48 4.62 -0.26 11.29
CA ALA A 48 3.31 -0.73 10.88
C ALA A 48 3.35 -1.67 9.66
N LEU A 49 4.16 -1.40 8.64
CA LEU A 49 4.13 -2.18 7.39
C LEU A 49 4.60 -3.63 7.55
N THR A 50 5.46 -3.90 8.53
CA THR A 50 6.10 -5.21 8.72
C THR A 50 5.66 -5.92 10.00
N SER A 51 5.14 -5.19 10.99
CA SER A 51 4.85 -5.75 12.32
C SER A 51 3.37 -5.70 12.70
N SER A 52 2.54 -4.91 12.01
CA SER A 52 1.12 -4.79 12.33
C SER A 52 0.27 -5.70 11.45
N SER A 53 -0.68 -6.41 12.06
CA SER A 53 -1.69 -7.22 11.36
C SER A 53 -2.74 -6.38 10.66
N ARG A 54 -2.85 -5.09 11.03
CA ARG A 54 -3.78 -4.11 10.46
C ARG A 54 -3.09 -2.77 10.28
N LEU A 55 -3.31 -2.16 9.13
CA LEU A 55 -2.81 -0.84 8.79
C LEU A 55 -3.95 0.17 8.89
N HIS A 56 -3.75 1.24 9.67
CA HIS A 56 -4.71 2.32 9.80
C HIS A 56 -4.21 3.56 9.07
N PHE A 57 -5.01 4.06 8.14
CA PHE A 57 -4.71 5.26 7.37
C PHE A 57 -5.66 6.37 7.79
N GLN A 58 -5.16 7.35 8.52
CA GLN A 58 -5.92 8.55 8.85
C GLN A 58 -5.68 9.61 7.77
N CYS A 59 -6.75 10.10 7.15
CA CYS A 59 -6.62 11.21 6.21
C CYS A 59 -6.20 12.48 6.96
N GLN A 60 -5.19 13.18 6.44
CA GLN A 60 -4.70 14.43 7.03
C GLN A 60 -5.74 15.55 6.99
N ARG A 61 -6.75 15.41 6.13
CA ARG A 61 -7.88 16.33 5.97
C ARG A 61 -9.12 15.55 5.53
N PRO A 62 -10.33 16.08 5.77
CA PRO A 62 -11.54 15.49 5.23
C PRO A 62 -11.49 15.46 3.69
N LEU A 63 -11.65 14.28 3.11
CA LEU A 63 -11.71 14.08 1.67
C LEU A 63 -13.04 13.45 1.30
N ARG A 64 -13.69 14.02 0.28
CA ARG A 64 -14.93 13.48 -0.28
C ARG A 64 -14.63 12.82 -1.63
N GLY A 65 -14.99 11.56 -1.76
CA GLY A 65 -14.77 10.79 -2.97
C GLY A 65 -15.75 9.64 -3.11
N ARG A 66 -15.81 9.08 -4.32
CA ARG A 66 -16.58 7.89 -4.64
C ARG A 66 -15.72 6.63 -4.63
N PHE A 67 -14.41 6.81 -4.81
CA PHE A 67 -13.43 5.74 -4.95
C PHE A 67 -12.30 5.96 -3.97
N VAL A 68 -11.91 4.87 -3.30
CA VAL A 68 -10.67 4.78 -2.54
C VAL A 68 -9.69 3.95 -3.35
N TYR A 69 -8.49 4.45 -3.54
CA TYR A 69 -7.42 3.73 -4.21
C TYR A 69 -6.29 3.48 -3.24
N ILE A 70 -5.84 2.23 -3.18
CA ILE A 70 -4.67 1.82 -2.42
C ILE A 70 -3.59 1.44 -3.43
N GLU A 71 -2.53 2.22 -3.49
CA GLU A 71 -1.39 1.98 -4.37
C GLU A 71 -0.19 1.50 -3.54
N ALA A 72 0.45 0.46 -4.01
CA ALA A 72 1.64 -0.11 -3.38
C ALA A 72 2.85 0.24 -4.24
N ASP A 73 3.87 0.81 -3.60
CA ASP A 73 5.12 1.20 -4.26
C ASP A 73 6.27 0.30 -3.77
N GLY A 74 7.10 -0.13 -4.70
CA GLY A 74 8.29 -0.93 -4.42
C GLY A 74 9.52 -0.08 -4.16
N SER A 75 10.46 -0.62 -3.39
CA SER A 75 11.74 0.03 -3.07
C SER A 75 12.55 0.28 -4.34
N THR A 76 13.00 1.51 -4.53
CA THR A 76 13.79 1.93 -5.70
C THR A 76 15.23 1.42 -5.69
N ASP A 77 15.75 1.07 -4.52
CA ASP A 77 17.18 0.81 -4.28
C ASP A 77 17.58 -0.67 -4.37
N ARG A 78 16.66 -1.55 -4.74
CA ARG A 78 16.94 -2.99 -4.83
C ARG A 78 16.93 -3.48 -6.27
N TRP A 79 17.85 -4.41 -6.56
CA TRP A 79 18.05 -5.01 -7.88
C TRP A 79 16.81 -5.74 -8.42
N ASN A 80 15.89 -6.10 -7.53
CA ASN A 80 14.64 -6.75 -7.86
C ASN A 80 13.46 -5.86 -7.44
N LYS A 81 12.69 -5.36 -8.41
CA LYS A 81 11.51 -4.51 -8.20
C LYS A 81 10.23 -5.30 -7.96
N LEU A 82 10.34 -6.63 -7.96
CA LEU A 82 9.19 -7.50 -7.74
C LEU A 82 8.84 -7.49 -6.26
N PHE A 83 7.61 -7.08 -5.98
CA PHE A 83 6.97 -7.19 -4.68
C PHE A 83 5.52 -7.62 -4.91
N THR A 84 4.87 -8.04 -3.84
CA THR A 84 3.44 -8.35 -3.88
C THR A 84 2.78 -7.72 -2.66
N ALA A 85 1.67 -7.04 -2.91
CA ALA A 85 0.83 -6.44 -1.89
C ALA A 85 -0.53 -7.14 -1.94
N VAL A 86 -0.86 -7.87 -0.87
CA VAL A 86 -2.17 -8.52 -0.70
C VAL A 86 -2.89 -7.85 0.45
N LEU A 87 -4.11 -7.40 0.19
CA LEU A 87 -5.00 -6.84 1.19
C LEU A 87 -6.05 -7.90 1.51
N CYS A 88 -6.07 -8.39 2.76
CA CYS A 88 -7.05 -9.38 3.18
C CYS A 88 -8.46 -8.78 3.29
N GLU A 89 -8.53 -7.55 3.82
CA GLU A 89 -9.78 -6.84 4.06
C GLU A 89 -9.52 -5.34 4.08
N VAL A 90 -10.48 -4.56 3.60
CA VAL A 90 -10.40 -3.09 3.57
C VAL A 90 -11.66 -2.51 4.19
N PHE A 91 -11.47 -1.76 5.28
CA PHE A 91 -12.54 -0.99 5.91
C PHE A 91 -12.38 0.49 5.59
N VAL A 92 -13.48 1.15 5.25
CA VAL A 92 -13.55 2.59 5.04
C VAL A 92 -14.47 3.16 6.10
N TYR A 93 -13.96 4.14 6.85
CA TYR A 93 -14.69 4.79 7.93
C TYR A 93 -15.01 6.23 7.52
N GLU A 94 -16.21 6.68 7.86
CA GLU A 94 -16.58 8.09 7.79
C GLU A 94 -16.13 8.78 9.09
N GLN A 95 -15.72 10.05 8.97
CA GLN A 95 -15.41 10.91 10.13
C GLN A 95 -16.64 11.71 10.53
#